data_AF-A0A397I3E9-F1
#
_entry.id   AF-A0A397I3E9-F1
#
_cell.length_a   1.000
_cell.length_b   1.000
_cell.length_c   1.000
_cell.angle_alpha   90.00
_cell.angle_beta   90.00
_cell.angle_gamma   90.00
#
_symmetry.space_group_name_H-M   'P 1'
#
loop_
_entity.id
_entity.type
_entity.pdbx_description
1 polymer ?
#
loop_
_entity_poly.entity_id
_entity_poly.type
_entity_poly.pdbx_seq_one_letter_code
_entity_poly.pdbx_strand_id
1 'polypeptide(L)'
;MEVMKNLRSDANTELKKDNETPYLNMAYEEVLFSVVFTGKKKYYGLEHKDEPNFNPGKLFIRGVDVVKRGQSKLFRNVGKEIMNRTLKVDNEETMHQIVEKVLWENVEKLFKLDYDKFIQTCIWRPKKEGKQKNISIEWFVSRMGARYGREVLENQQLIKKGLPVNKYLYKVPKPSERFNYIVVIPEEIYDNCRKKISQKKKKV
;
A
#
# COMPACT_ATOMS: atom_id res chain seq x y z
N MET A 1 -6.80 -11.52 -32.56
CA MET A 1 -5.87 -12.44 -31.88
C MET A 1 -5.03 -13.31 -32.80
N GLU A 2 -5.49 -13.57 -34.02
CA GLU A 2 -4.71 -14.28 -35.05
C GLU A 2 -3.36 -13.60 -35.37
N VAL A 3 -3.35 -12.26 -35.45
CA VAL A 3 -2.11 -11.46 -35.58
C VAL A 3 -1.08 -11.81 -34.50
N MET A 4 -1.51 -11.99 -33.25
CA MET A 4 -0.60 -12.35 -32.14
C MET A 4 -0.09 -13.79 -32.25
N LYS A 5 -0.93 -14.71 -32.75
CA LYS A 5 -0.52 -16.10 -33.02
C LYS A 5 0.53 -16.18 -34.12
N ASN A 6 0.36 -15.39 -35.18
CA ASN A 6 1.31 -15.28 -36.29
C ASN A 6 2.62 -14.68 -35.80
N LEU A 7 2.58 -13.56 -35.07
CA LEU A 7 3.77 -12.93 -34.49
C LEU A 7 4.56 -13.89 -33.59
N ARG A 8 3.86 -14.69 -32.77
CA ARG A 8 4.48 -15.74 -31.95
C ARG A 8 5.19 -16.79 -32.83
N SER A 9 4.55 -17.23 -33.92
CA SER A 9 5.12 -18.21 -34.85
C SER A 9 6.36 -17.66 -35.55
N ASP A 10 6.29 -16.41 -36.02
CA ASP A 10 7.38 -15.74 -36.72
C ASP A 10 8.58 -15.58 -35.79
N ALA A 11 8.35 -15.10 -34.56
CA ALA A 11 9.41 -14.91 -33.59
C ALA A 11 10.05 -16.25 -33.15
N ASN A 12 9.27 -17.33 -33.04
CA ASN A 12 9.82 -18.66 -32.78
C ASN A 12 10.61 -19.22 -33.97
N THR A 13 10.23 -18.85 -35.20
CA THR A 13 10.97 -19.22 -36.40
C THR A 13 12.34 -18.55 -36.42
N GLU A 14 12.41 -17.26 -36.08
CA GLU A 14 13.68 -16.54 -35.97
C GLU A 14 14.54 -17.04 -34.80
N LEU A 15 13.95 -17.30 -33.63
CA LEU A 15 14.68 -17.88 -32.49
C LEU A 15 15.29 -19.25 -32.82
N LYS A 16 14.58 -20.08 -33.59
CA LYS A 16 15.10 -21.38 -34.04
C LYS A 16 16.24 -21.23 -35.04
N LYS A 17 16.20 -20.22 -35.92
CA LYS A 17 17.30 -19.93 -36.86
C LYS A 17 18.57 -19.52 -36.12
N ASP A 18 18.44 -18.67 -35.10
CA ASP A 18 19.58 -18.17 -34.31
C ASP A 18 20.18 -19.23 -33.38
N ASN A 19 19.34 -20.01 -32.68
CA ASN A 19 19.80 -21.01 -31.72
C ASN A 19 20.05 -22.40 -32.33
N GLU A 20 19.77 -22.58 -33.62
CA GLU A 20 19.80 -23.85 -34.37
C GLU A 20 18.89 -24.97 -33.80
N THR A 21 18.18 -24.69 -32.71
CA THR A 21 17.39 -25.66 -31.95
C THR A 21 16.04 -25.05 -31.53
N PRO A 22 14.97 -25.87 -31.41
CA PRO A 22 13.65 -25.40 -31.02
C PRO A 22 13.43 -25.33 -29.50
N TYR A 23 14.48 -25.50 -28.68
CA TYR A 23 14.35 -25.54 -27.22
C TYR A 23 13.94 -24.19 -26.62
N LEU A 24 14.37 -23.08 -27.23
CA LEU A 24 13.95 -21.73 -26.84
C LEU A 24 12.74 -21.32 -27.68
N ASN A 25 11.60 -21.11 -27.02
CA ASN A 25 10.40 -20.60 -27.66
C ASN A 25 9.72 -19.53 -26.81
N MET A 26 8.97 -18.66 -27.47
CA MET A 26 8.05 -17.70 -26.86
C MET A 26 6.63 -18.25 -26.91
N ALA A 27 6.00 -18.23 -25.74
CA ALA A 27 4.57 -18.44 -25.60
C ALA A 27 3.85 -17.07 -25.62
N TYR A 28 2.67 -17.05 -26.22
CA TYR A 28 1.77 -15.92 -26.06
C TYR A 28 1.08 -16.04 -24.70
N GLU A 29 1.12 -14.99 -23.89
CA GLU A 29 0.41 -14.93 -22.59
C GLU A 29 -0.79 -14.00 -22.67
N GLU A 30 -0.54 -12.70 -22.90
CA GLU A 30 -1.56 -11.66 -22.91
C GLU A 30 -1.07 -10.39 -23.61
N VAL A 31 -2.01 -9.52 -23.96
CA VAL A 31 -1.77 -8.15 -24.44
C VAL A 31 -2.42 -7.19 -23.44
N LEU A 32 -1.69 -6.17 -23.02
CA LEU A 32 -2.21 -5.14 -22.12
C LEU A 32 -2.68 -3.91 -22.90
N PHE A 33 -3.96 -3.58 -22.87
CA PHE A 33 -4.49 -2.36 -23.48
C PHE A 33 -5.84 -1.91 -22.87
N SER A 34 -6.01 -0.70 -22.35
CA SER A 34 -5.01 0.34 -22.08
C SER A 34 -3.98 -0.09 -21.03
N VAL A 35 -2.82 0.56 -21.01
CA VAL A 35 -1.73 0.27 -20.06
C VAL A 35 -1.07 1.56 -19.60
N VAL A 36 -0.72 1.62 -18.31
CA VAL A 36 -0.03 2.75 -17.70
C VAL A 36 1.27 2.26 -17.06
N PHE A 37 2.39 2.85 -17.49
CA PHE A 37 3.72 2.60 -16.94
C PHE A 37 4.11 3.73 -15.99
N THR A 38 4.30 3.42 -14.72
CA THR A 38 4.73 4.40 -13.68
C THR A 38 6.21 4.27 -13.33
N GLY A 39 6.85 3.17 -13.73
CA GLY A 39 8.27 2.93 -13.54
C GLY A 39 8.65 1.47 -13.76
N LYS A 40 9.94 1.14 -13.61
CA LYS A 40 10.43 -0.24 -13.76
C LYS A 40 9.72 -1.17 -12.78
N LYS A 41 9.13 -2.25 -13.31
CA LYS A 41 8.30 -3.21 -12.57
C LYS A 41 7.06 -2.60 -11.90
N LYS A 42 6.64 -1.40 -12.30
CA LYS A 42 5.47 -0.68 -11.77
C LYS A 42 4.53 -0.26 -12.91
N TYR A 43 3.55 -1.10 -13.21
CA TYR A 43 2.60 -0.85 -14.28
C TYR A 43 1.28 -1.55 -14.00
N TYR A 44 0.23 -1.09 -14.69
CA TYR A 44 -1.09 -1.69 -14.61
C TYR A 44 -1.83 -1.51 -15.93
N GLY A 45 -2.79 -2.37 -16.23
CA GLY A 45 -3.52 -2.37 -17.49
C GLY A 45 -4.70 -3.32 -17.51
N LEU A 46 -5.37 -3.39 -18.66
CA LEU A 46 -6.41 -4.38 -18.93
C LEU A 46 -5.79 -5.54 -19.68
N GLU A 47 -5.93 -6.75 -19.16
CA GLU A 47 -5.44 -7.97 -19.82
C GLU A 47 -6.42 -8.43 -20.91
N HIS A 48 -5.88 -8.69 -22.10
CA HIS A 48 -6.56 -9.35 -23.21
C HIS A 48 -5.82 -10.65 -23.50
N LYS A 49 -6.51 -11.78 -23.38
CA LYS A 49 -5.93 -13.11 -23.60
C LYS A 49 -6.32 -13.62 -24.98
N ASP A 50 -7.53 -14.14 -25.12
CA ASP A 50 -8.03 -14.68 -26.40
C ASP A 50 -8.98 -13.74 -27.13
N GLU A 51 -9.60 -12.82 -26.40
CA GLU A 51 -10.55 -11.85 -26.93
C GLU A 51 -10.30 -10.47 -26.31
N PRO A 52 -10.51 -9.38 -27.07
CA PRO A 52 -10.48 -8.03 -26.52
C PRO A 52 -11.54 -7.86 -25.43
N ASN A 53 -11.10 -7.51 -24.22
CA ASN A 53 -11.97 -7.30 -23.06
C ASN A 53 -11.66 -5.96 -22.37
N PHE A 54 -12.51 -4.97 -22.62
CA PHE A 54 -12.37 -3.62 -22.06
C PHE A 54 -13.05 -3.44 -20.70
N ASN A 55 -13.83 -4.43 -20.26
CA ASN A 55 -14.48 -4.44 -18.95
C ASN A 55 -14.08 -5.68 -18.13
N PRO A 56 -12.77 -5.90 -17.89
CA PRO A 56 -12.36 -7.03 -17.09
C PRO A 56 -12.79 -6.84 -15.64
N GLY A 57 -13.31 -7.88 -15.00
CA GLY A 57 -13.68 -7.83 -13.59
C GLY A 57 -12.50 -7.56 -12.64
N LYS A 58 -11.26 -7.72 -13.13
CA LYS A 58 -10.03 -7.47 -12.37
C LYS A 58 -8.96 -6.82 -13.25
N LEU A 59 -8.36 -5.74 -12.75
CA LEU A 59 -7.23 -5.08 -13.39
C LEU A 59 -5.94 -5.90 -13.24
N PHE A 60 -5.10 -5.86 -14.27
CA PHE A 60 -3.73 -6.35 -14.20
C PHE A 60 -2.86 -5.30 -13.51
N ILE A 61 -2.18 -5.67 -12.41
CA ILE A 61 -1.37 -4.73 -11.62
C ILE A 61 -0.05 -5.38 -11.22
N ARG A 62 1.07 -4.73 -11.54
CA ARG A 62 2.43 -5.16 -11.18
C ARG A 62 3.16 -4.07 -10.42
N GLY A 63 3.57 -4.38 -9.19
CA GLY A 63 4.48 -3.57 -8.37
C GLY A 63 3.99 -2.20 -7.92
N VAL A 64 2.81 -1.75 -8.35
CA VAL A 64 2.16 -0.52 -7.88
C VAL A 64 1.89 -0.62 -6.38
N ASP A 65 2.08 0.49 -5.65
CA ASP A 65 2.01 0.49 -4.19
C ASP A 65 0.61 0.10 -3.66
N VAL A 66 -0.44 0.27 -4.46
CA VAL A 66 -1.83 -0.12 -4.14
C VAL A 66 -1.97 -1.61 -3.80
N VAL A 67 -1.22 -2.49 -4.46
CA VAL A 67 -1.28 -3.94 -4.17
C VAL A 67 -0.35 -4.35 -3.03
N LYS A 68 0.54 -3.47 -2.57
CA LYS A 68 1.46 -3.79 -1.48
C LYS A 68 0.71 -3.94 -0.14
N ARG A 69 1.26 -4.81 0.71
CA ARG A 69 0.77 -5.01 2.07
C ARG A 69 1.29 -3.88 2.96
N GLY A 70 0.44 -3.35 3.82
CA GLY A 70 0.77 -2.23 4.72
C GLY A 70 0.00 -0.95 4.43
N GLN A 71 -0.50 -0.80 3.21
CA GLN A 71 -1.31 0.35 2.82
C GLN A 71 -2.70 0.32 3.48
N SER A 72 -3.23 1.52 3.72
CA SER A 72 -4.57 1.71 4.28
C SER A 72 -5.65 1.32 3.29
N LYS A 73 -6.86 1.04 3.80
CA LYS A 73 -8.01 0.73 2.95
C LYS A 73 -8.38 1.93 2.08
N LEU A 74 -8.29 3.14 2.62
CA LEU A 74 -8.47 4.38 1.87
C LEU A 74 -7.49 4.47 0.69
N PHE A 75 -6.19 4.31 0.94
CA PHE A 75 -5.17 4.37 -0.12
C PHE A 75 -5.44 3.37 -1.24
N ARG A 76 -5.86 2.15 -0.88
CA ARG A 76 -6.22 1.12 -1.85
C ARG A 76 -7.44 1.47 -2.68
N ASN A 77 -8.46 2.04 -2.05
CA ASN A 77 -9.69 2.45 -2.73
C ASN A 77 -9.43 3.60 -3.70
N VAL A 78 -8.78 4.67 -3.23
CA VAL A 78 -8.37 5.83 -4.05
C VAL A 78 -7.51 5.39 -5.22
N GLY A 79 -6.49 4.56 -4.96
CA GLY A 79 -5.62 4.07 -6.02
C GLY A 79 -6.35 3.21 -7.05
N LYS A 80 -7.28 2.35 -6.64
CA LYS A 80 -8.12 1.58 -7.57
C LYS A 80 -9.05 2.46 -8.40
N GLU A 81 -9.60 3.50 -7.80
CA GLU A 81 -10.44 4.46 -8.51
C GLU A 81 -9.67 5.22 -9.58
N ILE A 82 -8.47 5.71 -9.27
CA ILE A 82 -7.56 6.32 -10.26
C ILE A 82 -7.28 5.32 -11.39
N MET A 83 -6.84 4.10 -11.05
CA MET A 83 -6.51 3.09 -12.07
C MET A 83 -7.71 2.80 -12.99
N ASN A 84 -8.91 2.63 -12.44
CA ASN A 84 -10.12 2.40 -13.23
C ASN A 84 -10.44 3.56 -14.17
N ARG A 85 -10.36 4.81 -13.70
CA ARG A 85 -10.62 5.99 -14.55
C ARG A 85 -9.59 6.12 -15.68
N THR A 86 -8.32 5.83 -15.39
CA THR A 86 -7.24 5.96 -16.38
C THR A 86 -7.25 4.89 -17.47
N LEU A 87 -7.86 3.73 -17.21
CA LEU A 87 -7.92 2.63 -18.16
C LEU A 87 -9.18 2.62 -19.02
N LYS A 88 -10.10 3.56 -18.80
CA LYS A 88 -11.27 3.72 -19.66
C LYS A 88 -10.85 4.04 -21.10
N VAL A 89 -11.51 3.39 -22.06
CA VAL A 89 -11.20 3.53 -23.49
C VAL A 89 -11.59 4.91 -24.02
N ASP A 90 -12.66 5.48 -23.49
CA ASP A 90 -13.22 6.80 -23.80
C ASP A 90 -12.61 7.92 -22.94
N ASN A 91 -11.47 7.67 -22.29
CA ASN A 91 -10.84 8.66 -21.43
C ASN A 91 -10.07 9.71 -22.24
N GLU A 92 -10.59 10.93 -22.27
CA GLU A 92 -9.92 12.10 -22.84
C GLU A 92 -9.05 12.85 -21.81
N GLU A 93 -9.18 12.52 -20.52
CA GLU A 93 -8.50 13.22 -19.44
C GLU A 93 -7.05 12.74 -19.29
N THR A 94 -6.17 13.67 -18.95
CA THR A 94 -4.79 13.32 -18.58
C THR A 94 -4.76 12.61 -17.23
N MET A 95 -3.73 11.79 -17.03
CA MET A 95 -3.44 11.14 -15.74
C MET A 95 -3.44 12.12 -14.56
N HIS A 96 -2.88 13.32 -14.77
CA HIS A 96 -2.79 14.34 -13.73
C HIS A 96 -4.17 14.86 -13.31
N GLN A 97 -5.02 15.18 -14.29
CA GLN A 97 -6.39 15.66 -14.05
C GLN A 97 -7.22 14.61 -13.31
N ILE A 98 -7.11 13.34 -13.69
CA ILE A 98 -7.82 12.24 -13.02
C ILE A 98 -7.38 12.14 -11.56
N VAL A 99 -6.07 12.17 -11.30
CA VAL A 99 -5.53 12.11 -9.94
C VAL A 99 -6.04 13.28 -9.11
N GLU A 100 -5.96 14.50 -9.63
CA GLU A 100 -6.42 15.70 -8.94
C GLU A 100 -7.92 15.62 -8.60
N LYS A 101 -8.77 15.25 -9.57
CA LYS A 101 -10.21 15.08 -9.36
C LYS A 101 -10.52 14.03 -8.30
N VAL A 102 -9.91 12.85 -8.39
CA VAL A 102 -10.15 11.78 -7.41
C VAL A 102 -9.68 12.20 -6.02
N LEU A 103 -8.57 12.91 -5.90
CA LEU A 103 -8.10 13.42 -4.62
C LEU A 103 -9.09 14.42 -4.01
N TRP A 104 -9.57 15.41 -4.78
CA TRP A 104 -10.56 16.38 -4.29
C TRP A 104 -11.86 15.73 -3.85
N GLU A 105 -12.42 14.83 -4.65
CA GLU A 105 -13.63 14.08 -4.32
C GLU A 105 -13.46 13.25 -3.04
N ASN A 106 -12.26 12.72 -2.78
CA ASN A 106 -11.98 11.97 -1.56
C ASN A 106 -11.78 12.87 -0.35
N VAL A 107 -11.17 14.06 -0.51
CA VAL A 107 -10.99 15.06 0.55
C VAL A 107 -12.33 15.49 1.16
N GLU A 108 -13.33 15.76 0.32
CA GLU A 108 -14.68 16.11 0.77
C GLU A 108 -15.35 14.99 1.58
N LYS A 109 -15.04 13.74 1.24
CA LYS A 109 -15.54 12.55 1.93
C LYS A 109 -14.79 12.26 3.24
N LEU A 110 -13.59 12.82 3.46
CA LEU A 110 -12.74 12.51 4.62
C LEU A 110 -13.44 12.74 5.95
N PHE A 111 -14.21 13.82 6.09
CA PHE A 111 -14.90 14.17 7.34
C PHE A 111 -15.96 13.14 7.75
N LYS A 112 -16.42 12.31 6.81
CA LYS A 112 -17.42 11.26 7.05
C LYS A 112 -16.82 9.87 7.20
N LEU A 113 -15.50 9.72 7.05
CA LEU A 113 -14.85 8.43 7.07
C LEU A 113 -14.45 8.01 8.48
N ASP A 114 -14.66 6.73 8.75
CA ASP A 114 -14.20 6.07 9.96
C ASP A 114 -12.67 5.89 9.98
N TYR A 115 -12.07 5.97 11.17
CA TYR A 115 -10.64 5.81 11.40
C TYR A 115 -10.11 4.46 10.90
N ASP A 116 -10.95 3.42 10.88
CA ASP A 116 -10.60 2.10 10.37
C ASP A 116 -10.12 2.12 8.91
N LYS A 117 -10.57 3.10 8.11
CA LYS A 117 -10.14 3.25 6.72
C LYS A 117 -8.67 3.69 6.61
N PHE A 118 -8.14 4.32 7.64
CA PHE A 118 -6.78 4.85 7.71
C PHE A 118 -5.78 3.88 8.33
N ILE A 119 -6.23 2.74 8.89
CA ILE A 119 -5.36 1.74 9.49
C ILE A 119 -4.33 1.24 8.47
N GLN A 120 -3.06 1.40 8.83
CA GLN A 120 -1.91 0.84 8.14
C GLN A 120 -1.35 -0.34 8.94
N THR A 121 -0.56 -1.19 8.27
CA THR A 121 0.08 -2.33 8.94
C THR A 121 1.58 -2.35 8.70
N CYS A 122 2.36 -2.56 9.76
CA CYS A 122 3.80 -2.72 9.64
C CYS A 122 4.29 -3.98 10.33
N ILE A 123 5.51 -4.39 10.03
CA ILE A 123 6.25 -5.43 10.75
C ILE A 123 7.31 -4.73 11.59
N TRP A 124 7.34 -5.02 12.90
CA TRP A 124 8.46 -4.58 13.72
C TRP A 124 9.66 -5.49 13.49
N ARG A 125 10.81 -4.90 13.14
CA ARG A 125 12.08 -5.63 13.06
C ARG A 125 13.09 -4.93 13.97
N PRO A 126 13.55 -5.57 15.06
CA PRO A 126 14.58 -4.99 15.90
C PRO A 126 15.86 -4.78 15.07
N LYS A 127 16.67 -3.81 15.49
CA LYS A 127 17.91 -3.45 14.81
C LYS A 127 18.82 -4.70 14.72
N LYS A 128 19.26 -5.03 13.52
CA LYS A 128 20.39 -5.95 13.29
C LYS A 128 21.68 -5.14 13.20
N GLU A 129 22.79 -5.74 13.60
CA GLU A 129 24.12 -5.15 13.45
C GLU A 129 24.36 -4.72 11.99
N GLY A 130 24.94 -3.54 11.79
CA GLY A 130 25.20 -2.97 10.45
C GLY A 130 23.98 -2.44 9.67
N LYS A 131 22.74 -2.48 10.21
CA LYS A 131 21.55 -1.94 9.52
C LYS A 131 20.95 -0.72 10.19
N GLN A 132 20.51 0.23 9.37
CA GLN A 132 19.79 1.42 9.84
C GLN A 132 18.40 1.03 10.37
N LYS A 133 18.05 1.59 11.52
CA LYS A 133 16.83 1.30 12.26
C LYS A 133 15.67 2.15 11.72
N ASN A 134 14.47 1.58 11.63
CA ASN A 134 13.28 2.40 11.42
C ASN A 134 12.91 3.09 12.74
N ILE A 135 13.31 4.34 12.86
CA ILE A 135 13.20 5.14 14.07
C ILE A 135 11.73 5.22 14.51
N SER A 136 10.82 5.62 13.61
CA SER A 136 9.39 5.81 13.92
C SER A 136 8.70 4.55 14.45
N ILE A 137 8.97 3.39 13.84
CA ILE A 137 8.42 2.11 14.29
C ILE A 137 8.96 1.75 15.67
N GLU A 138 10.26 1.97 15.91
CA GLU A 138 10.82 1.67 17.22
C GLU A 138 10.17 2.54 18.30
N TRP A 139 10.06 3.84 18.07
CA TRP A 139 9.39 4.73 19.03
C TRP A 139 7.97 4.27 19.29
N PHE A 140 7.24 3.84 18.26
CA PHE A 140 5.89 3.32 18.40
C PHE A 140 5.85 2.08 19.32
N VAL A 141 6.69 1.08 19.05
CA VAL A 141 6.74 -0.17 19.85
C VAL A 141 7.24 0.09 21.26
N SER A 142 8.25 0.96 21.45
CA SER A 142 8.73 1.35 22.77
C SER A 142 7.65 2.06 23.60
N ARG A 143 6.85 2.93 22.97
CA ARG A 143 5.69 3.56 23.64
C ARG A 143 4.63 2.54 24.02
N MET A 144 4.35 1.58 23.14
CA MET A 144 3.44 0.47 23.46
C MET A 144 3.96 -0.34 24.65
N GLY A 145 5.25 -0.68 24.67
CA GLY A 145 5.88 -1.42 25.76
C GLY A 145 5.84 -0.66 27.09
N ALA A 146 6.16 0.63 27.09
CA ALA A 146 6.11 1.47 28.28
C ALA A 146 4.69 1.58 28.85
N ARG A 147 3.66 1.67 28.00
CA ARG A 147 2.26 1.68 28.45
C ARG A 147 1.84 0.33 29.00
N TYR A 148 2.14 -0.77 28.29
CA TYR A 148 1.85 -2.12 28.74
C TYR A 148 2.48 -2.43 30.10
N GLY A 149 3.73 -2.02 30.32
CA GLY A 149 4.41 -2.17 31.62
C GLY A 149 3.69 -1.47 32.77
N ARG A 150 3.11 -0.28 32.54
CA ARG A 150 2.29 0.42 33.53
C ARG A 150 0.98 -0.32 33.82
N GLU A 151 0.28 -0.76 32.78
CA GLU A 151 -0.97 -1.52 32.92
C GLU A 151 -0.75 -2.84 33.70
N VAL A 152 0.37 -3.52 33.48
CA VAL A 152 0.75 -4.72 34.24
C VAL A 152 0.95 -4.39 35.72
N LEU A 153 1.65 -3.30 36.05
CA LEU A 153 1.89 -2.90 37.43
C LEU A 153 0.60 -2.51 38.15
N GLU A 154 -0.27 -1.74 37.49
CA GLU A 154 -1.60 -1.35 38.00
C GLU A 154 -2.45 -2.60 38.28
N ASN A 155 -2.49 -3.54 37.34
CA ASN A 155 -3.20 -4.81 37.50
C ASN A 155 -2.67 -5.66 38.65
N GLN A 156 -1.35 -5.72 38.84
CA GLN A 156 -0.75 -6.39 40.00
C GLN A 156 -1.18 -5.75 41.33
N GLN A 157 -1.32 -4.42 41.38
CA GLN A 157 -1.80 -3.73 42.57
C GLN A 157 -3.30 -4.00 42.84
N LEU A 158 -4.12 -4.07 41.79
CA LEU A 158 -5.55 -4.42 41.92
C LEU A 158 -5.74 -5.83 42.46
N ILE A 159 -4.97 -6.81 41.98
CA ILE A 159 -4.98 -8.19 42.48
C ILE A 159 -4.66 -8.23 43.98
N LYS A 160 -3.63 -7.50 44.42
CA LYS A 160 -3.28 -7.40 45.85
C LYS A 160 -4.39 -6.80 46.71
N LYS A 161 -5.26 -5.99 46.14
CA LYS A 161 -6.42 -5.38 46.81
C LYS A 161 -7.72 -6.21 46.68
N GLY A 162 -7.67 -7.38 46.04
CA GLY A 162 -8.85 -8.20 45.77
C GLY A 162 -9.82 -7.61 44.74
N LEU A 163 -9.37 -6.64 43.94
CA LEU A 163 -10.19 -5.97 42.92
C LEU A 163 -10.04 -6.67 41.56
N PRO A 164 -11.07 -6.56 40.68
CA PRO A 164 -11.00 -7.10 39.34
C PRO A 164 -9.93 -6.38 38.50
N VAL A 165 -9.31 -7.16 37.61
CA VAL A 165 -8.18 -6.73 36.76
C VAL A 165 -8.69 -6.01 35.52
N ASN A 166 -8.02 -4.93 35.12
CA ASN A 166 -8.34 -4.22 33.88
C ASN A 166 -7.84 -4.97 32.64
N LYS A 167 -8.62 -4.94 31.57
CA LYS A 167 -8.22 -5.48 30.27
C LYS A 167 -7.13 -4.60 29.64
N TYR A 168 -6.05 -5.21 29.19
CA TYR A 168 -4.98 -4.52 28.46
C TYR A 168 -5.52 -3.86 27.18
N LEU A 169 -5.06 -2.63 26.92
CA LEU A 169 -5.50 -1.89 25.73
C LEU A 169 -4.97 -2.52 24.44
N TYR A 170 -3.72 -2.98 24.45
CA TYR A 170 -3.09 -3.67 23.32
C TYR A 170 -1.99 -4.62 23.78
N LYS A 171 -1.67 -5.59 22.92
CA LYS A 171 -0.50 -6.46 23.08
C LYS A 171 0.70 -5.82 22.40
N VAL A 172 1.85 -5.84 23.06
CA VAL A 172 3.12 -5.38 22.48
C VAL A 172 3.52 -6.38 21.38
N PRO A 173 3.78 -5.92 20.14
CA PRO A 173 4.15 -6.81 19.05
C PRO A 173 5.53 -7.44 19.33
N LYS A 174 5.65 -8.74 19.07
CA LYS A 174 6.94 -9.44 19.09
C LYS A 174 7.78 -9.08 17.87
N PRO A 175 9.10 -9.31 17.89
CA PRO A 175 9.94 -9.18 16.70
C PRO A 175 9.36 -9.98 15.54
N SER A 176 9.29 -9.35 14.36
CA SER A 176 8.68 -9.88 13.13
C SER A 176 7.15 -10.03 13.15
N GLU A 177 6.48 -9.65 14.24
CA GLU A 177 5.03 -9.59 14.31
C GLU A 177 4.49 -8.33 13.59
N ARG A 178 3.28 -8.46 13.04
CA ARG A 178 2.57 -7.35 12.43
C ARG A 178 1.72 -6.63 13.44
N PHE A 179 1.69 -5.30 13.33
CA PHE A 179 0.80 -4.47 14.13
C PHE A 179 0.14 -3.42 13.25
N ASN A 180 -1.01 -2.96 13.74
CA ASN A 180 -1.80 -1.91 13.11
C ASN A 180 -1.45 -0.56 13.72
N TYR A 181 -1.41 0.48 12.91
CA TYR A 181 -1.19 1.85 13.37
C TYR A 181 -1.89 2.84 12.44
N ILE A 182 -2.13 4.04 12.96
CA ILE A 182 -2.60 5.19 12.20
C ILE A 182 -1.58 6.31 12.42
N VAL A 183 -1.33 7.10 11.37
CA VAL A 183 -0.51 8.30 11.48
C VAL A 183 -1.42 9.45 11.88
N VAL A 184 -1.11 10.07 13.01
CA VAL A 184 -1.82 11.25 13.53
C VAL A 184 -0.90 12.45 13.46
N ILE A 185 -1.44 13.60 13.09
CA ILE A 185 -0.75 14.86 13.26
C ILE A 185 -0.92 15.24 14.73
N PRO A 186 0.16 15.39 15.51
CA PRO A 186 0.02 15.85 16.87
C PRO A 186 -0.50 17.29 16.87
N GLU A 187 -1.41 17.63 17.80
CA GLU A 187 -1.87 19.00 18.01
C GLU A 187 -0.70 19.95 18.35
N GLU A 188 0.39 19.38 18.85
CA GLU A 188 1.63 20.08 19.19
C GLU A 188 2.78 19.51 18.34
N ILE A 189 3.39 20.35 17.50
CA ILE A 189 4.56 19.95 16.69
C ILE A 189 5.77 19.98 17.61
N TYR A 190 6.65 19.00 17.50
CA TYR A 190 7.94 18.98 18.20
C TYR A 190 9.07 18.94 17.17
N ASP A 191 10.15 19.67 17.41
CA ASP A 191 11.37 19.52 16.60
C ASP A 191 12.03 18.14 16.85
N ASN A 192 13.05 17.81 16.06
CA ASN A 192 13.81 16.57 16.22
C ASN A 192 14.49 16.43 17.60
N CYS A 193 14.54 17.52 18.37
CA CYS A 193 15.10 17.65 19.72
C CYS A 193 14.02 17.68 20.82
N ARG A 194 12.74 17.44 20.49
CA ARG A 194 11.58 17.49 21.39
C ARG A 194 11.25 18.87 21.99
N LYS A 195 11.68 19.97 21.36
CA LYS A 195 11.13 21.30 21.68
C LYS A 195 9.81 21.48 20.97
N LYS A 196 8.80 21.91 21.73
CA LYS A 196 7.47 22.23 21.22
C LYS A 196 7.57 23.42 20.25
N ILE A 197 7.26 23.18 18.99
CA ILE A 197 7.07 24.19 17.96
C ILE A 197 5.63 24.67 18.08
N SER A 198 5.44 25.95 18.41
CA SER A 198 4.11 26.55 18.47
C SER A 198 3.50 26.60 17.06
N GLN A 199 2.37 25.93 16.87
CA GLN A 199 1.58 26.15 15.65
C GLN A 199 0.94 27.54 15.76
N LYS A 200 1.31 28.47 14.88
CA LYS A 200 0.48 29.66 14.64
C LYS A 200 -0.81 29.16 14.00
N LYS A 201 -1.92 29.16 14.75
CA LYS A 201 -3.26 28.94 14.19
C LYS A 201 -3.46 29.91 13.03
N LYS A 202 -3.46 29.43 11.79
CA LYS A 202 -4.04 30.18 10.67
C LYS A 202 -5.53 30.25 10.98
N LYS A 203 -6.01 31.45 11.32
CA LYS A 203 -7.45 31.74 11.29
C LYS A 203 -7.91 31.49 9.85
N VAL A 204 -8.83 30.55 9.68
CA VAL A 204 -9.69 30.46 8.50
C VAL A 204 -10.73 31.58 8.62
#